data_AF-L9WLB9-F1
#
_entry.id   AF-L9WLB9-F1
#
_cell.length_a   1.000
_cell.length_b   1.000
_cell.length_c   1.000
_cell.angle_alpha   90.00
_cell.angle_beta   90.00
_cell.angle_gamma   90.00
#
_symmetry.space_group_name_H-M   'P 1'
#
loop_
_entity.id
_entity.type
_entity.pdbx_description
1 polymer ?
#
loop_
_entity_poly.entity_id
_entity_poly.type
_entity_poly.pdbx_seq_one_letter_code
_entity_poly.pdbx_strand_id
1 'polypeptide(L)' 'MKHATDETDLFEKDLSELIAAAFGHGVVVEGAWQVTVPVSGTPTWTVTIKREDPTGETGYTPEFLE' A
#
# COMPACT_ATOMS: atom_id res chain seq x y z
N MET A 1 25.87 10.11 9.98
CA MET A 1 24.49 9.64 10.22
C MET A 1 23.61 10.07 9.05
N LYS A 2 23.51 9.24 8.00
CA LYS A 2 22.61 9.43 6.85
C LYS A 2 21.79 8.17 6.49
N HIS A 3 21.97 7.07 7.22
CA HIS A 3 21.40 5.76 6.87
C HIS A 3 19.89 5.61 7.15
N ALA A 4 19.32 6.39 8.07
CA ALA A 4 17.92 6.22 8.47
C ALA A 4 16.93 6.56 7.34
N THR A 5 17.30 7.46 6.43
CA THR A 5 16.45 7.85 5.29
C THR A 5 16.43 6.74 4.24
N ASP A 6 17.60 6.21 3.86
CA ASP A 6 17.71 5.18 2.83
C ASP A 6 16.96 3.88 3.21
N GLU A 7 17.03 3.45 4.48
CA GLU A 7 16.32 2.26 4.96
C GLU A 7 14.80 2.46 5.03
N THR A 8 14.37 3.68 5.39
CA THR A 8 12.94 4.03 5.41
C THR A 8 12.38 4.06 3.98
N ASP A 9 13.13 4.66 3.05
CA ASP A 9 12.74 4.73 1.63
C ASP A 9 12.63 3.31 1.02
N LEU A 10 13.55 2.41 1.38
CA LEU A 10 13.47 1.01 0.96
C LEU A 10 12.22 0.33 1.50
N PHE A 11 11.93 0.50 2.79
CA PHE A 11 10.74 -0.05 3.43
C PHE A 11 9.44 0.46 2.78
N GLU A 12 9.36 1.77 2.52
CA GLU A 12 8.19 2.37 1.86
C GLU A 12 8.01 1.83 0.44
N LYS A 13 9.11 1.67 -0.29
CA LYS A 13 9.09 1.06 -1.63
C LYS A 13 8.59 -0.38 -1.59
N ASP A 14 9.15 -1.22 -0.72
CA ASP A 14 8.77 -2.63 -0.60
C ASP A 14 7.29 -2.78 -0.21
N LEU A 15 6.81 -1.90 0.69
CA LEU A 15 5.40 -1.86 1.08
C LEU A 15 4.48 -1.48 -0.10
N SER A 16 4.89 -0.50 -0.91
CA SER A 16 4.16 -0.09 -2.12
C SER A 16 4.06 -1.22 -3.14
N GLU A 17 5.18 -1.90 -3.42
CA GLU A 17 5.21 -3.04 -4.35
C GLU A 17 4.31 -4.20 -3.87
N LEU A 18 4.33 -4.50 -2.56
CA LEU A 18 3.46 -5.52 -1.96
C LEU A 18 1.98 -5.19 -2.14
N ILE A 19 1.56 -3.96 -1.82
CA ILE A 19 0.17 -3.52 -1.93
C ILE A 19 -0.30 -3.59 -3.39
N ALA A 20 0.52 -3.09 -4.33
CA ALA A 20 0.21 -3.12 -5.75
C ALA A 20 0.04 -4.54 -6.29
N ALA A 21 0.92 -5.47 -5.91
CA ALA A 21 0.83 -6.87 -6.33
C ALA A 21 -0.42 -7.56 -5.77
N ALA A 22 -0.73 -7.36 -4.49
CA ALA A 22 -1.93 -7.91 -3.87
C ALA A 22 -3.22 -7.39 -4.52
N PHE A 23 -3.28 -6.08 -4.78
CA PHE A 23 -4.40 -5.46 -5.51
C PHE A 23 -4.54 -6.03 -6.92
N GLY A 24 -3.44 -6.16 -7.67
CA GLY A 24 -3.43 -6.75 -9.01
C GLY A 24 -3.91 -8.20 -9.07
N HIS A 25 -3.77 -8.95 -7.97
CA HIS A 25 -4.32 -10.30 -7.81
C HIS A 25 -5.79 -10.34 -7.34
N GLY A 26 -6.44 -9.19 -7.15
CA GLY A 26 -7.82 -9.10 -6.68
C GLY A 26 -7.99 -9.36 -5.18
N VAL A 27 -6.90 -9.28 -4.40
CA VAL A 27 -6.97 -9.38 -2.95
C VAL A 27 -7.58 -8.10 -2.38
N VAL A 28 -8.54 -8.23 -1.49
CA VAL A 28 -9.04 -7.09 -0.69
C VAL A 28 -7.97 -6.73 0.33
N VAL A 29 -7.23 -5.66 0.06
CA VAL A 29 -6.11 -5.20 0.92
C VAL A 29 -6.53 -4.18 1.97
N GLU A 30 -7.66 -3.52 1.77
CA GLU A 30 -8.19 -2.49 2.68
C GLU A 30 -8.61 -3.10 4.02
N GLY A 31 -8.17 -2.53 5.14
CA GLY A 31 -8.49 -3.03 6.48
C GLY A 31 -7.31 -2.96 7.47
N ALA A 32 -7.49 -3.62 8.61
CA ALA A 32 -6.46 -3.76 9.64
C ALA A 32 -5.94 -5.21 9.68
N TRP A 33 -4.62 -5.35 9.58
CA TRP A 33 -3.93 -6.62 9.48
C TRP A 33 -2.97 -6.77 10.65
N GLN A 34 -3.05 -7.90 11.35
CA GLN A 34 -2.06 -8.27 12.35
C GLN A 34 -0.91 -9.01 11.66
N VAL A 35 0.30 -8.48 11.77
CA VAL A 35 1.48 -9.09 11.18
C VAL A 35 2.16 -9.95 12.24
N THR A 36 2.13 -11.26 12.02
CA THR A 36 2.81 -12.23 12.90
C THR A 36 4.14 -12.61 12.28
N VAL A 37 5.23 -12.28 12.98
CA VAL A 37 6.57 -12.73 12.62
C VAL A 37 6.85 -14.03 13.39
N PRO A 38 7.23 -15.14 12.73
CA PRO A 38 7.44 -16.43 13.38
C PRO A 38 8.79 -16.50 14.10
N VAL A 39 9.11 -15.46 14.89
CA VAL A 39 10.34 -15.35 15.68
C VAL A 39 9.96 -14.95 17.09
N SER A 40 10.38 -15.76 18.07
CA SER A 40 10.11 -15.51 19.48
C SER A 40 10.71 -14.18 19.95
N GLY A 41 9.94 -13.41 20.72
CA GLY A 41 10.41 -12.12 21.28
C GLY A 41 10.28 -10.93 20.31
N THR A 42 9.64 -11.12 19.16
CA THR A 42 9.34 -10.00 18.26
C THR A 42 8.10 -9.24 18.72
N PRO A 43 8.05 -7.91 18.50
CA PRO A 43 6.84 -7.14 18.75
C PRO A 43 5.72 -7.58 17.81
N THR A 44 4.49 -7.39 18.28
CA THR A 44 3.30 -7.52 17.44
C THR A 44 3.13 -6.24 16.64
N TRP A 45 2.90 -6.36 15.35
CA TRP A 45 2.62 -5.23 14.47
C TRP A 45 1.18 -5.26 13.96
N THR A 46 0.62 -4.07 13.76
CA THR A 46 -0.66 -3.88 13.09
C THR A 46 -0.45 -2.90 11.95
N VAL A 47 -0.87 -3.31 10.74
CA VAL A 47 -0.85 -2.48 9.54
C VAL A 47 -2.29 -2.12 9.19
N THR A 48 -2.58 -0.84 9.02
CA THR A 48 -3.90 -0.38 8.56
C THR A 48 -3.75 0.21 7.16
N ILE A 49 -4.47 -0.36 6.21
CA ILE A 49 -4.51 0.11 4.83
C ILE A 49 -5.86 0.79 4.62
N LYS A 50 -5.82 2.06 4.25
CA LYS A 50 -6.99 2.84 3.83
C LYS A 50 -6.81 3.21 2.38
N ARG A 51 -7.83 2.96 1.58
CA ARG A 51 -7.91 3.48 0.23
C ARG A 51 -8.39 4.92 0.29
N GLU A 52 -7.66 5.79 -0.40
CA GLU A 52 -8.11 7.13 -0.72
C GLU A 52 -8.44 7.13 -2.20
N ASP A 53 -9.70 7.30 -2.53
CA ASP A 53 -10.07 7.53 -3.91
C ASP A 53 -9.51 8.90 -4.33
N PRO A 54 -8.93 9.02 -5.54
CA PRO A 54 -8.49 10.32 -6.02
C PRO A 54 -9.69 11.27 -5.99
N THR A 55 -9.58 12.32 -5.17
CA THR A 55 -10.57 13.39 -5.15
C THR A 55 -10.42 14.21 -6.42
N GLY A 56 -11.02 13.71 -7.50
CA GLY A 56 -10.97 14.33 -8.80
C GLY A 56 -11.82 13.51 -9.75
N GLU A 57 -12.99 14.06 -10.09
CA GLU A 57 -13.65 13.76 -11.35
C GLU A 57 -12.57 13.67 -12.44
N THR A 58 -12.29 12.48 -12.96
CA THR A 58 -11.82 12.43 -14.33
C THR A 58 -13.01 12.87 -15.16
N GLY A 59 -13.15 14.18 -15.36
CA GLY A 59 -14.11 14.82 -16.27
C GLY A 59 -13.82 14.46 -17.73
N TYR A 60 -13.43 13.22 -17.99
CA TYR A 60 -13.32 12.66 -19.31
C TYR A 60 -14.70 12.14 -19.69
N THR A 61 -15.52 13.05 -20.21
CA THR A 61 -16.65 12.69 -21.05
C THR A 61 -16.06 12.40 -22.43
N PRO A 62 -16.00 11.15 -22.91
CA PRO A 62 -15.61 10.89 -24.29
C PRO A 62 -16.62 11.58 -25.21
N GLU A 63 -16.21 12.62 -25.93
CA GLU A 63 -16.96 13.07 -27.09
C GLU A 63 -16.87 11.96 -28.13
N PHE A 64 -17.97 11.22 -28.30
CA PHE A 64 -18.11 10.34 -29.46
C PHE A 64 -18.10 11.23 -30.70
N LEU A 65 -17.06 11.10 -31.53
CA LEU A 65 -17.05 11.70 -32.86
C LEU A 65 -18.06 10.93 -33.72
N GLU A 66 -19.15 11.59 -34.09
CA GLU A 66 -20.10 11.13 -35.13
C GLU A 66 -19.49 11.20 -36.53
#